data_AF-A0A2H3E2T8-F1
#
_entry.id   AF-A0A2H3E2T8-F1
#
_cell.length_a   1.000
_cell.length_b   1.000
_cell.length_c   1.000
_cell.angle_alpha   90.00
_cell.angle_beta   90.00
_cell.angle_gamma   90.00
#
_symmetry.space_group_name_H-M   'P 1'
#
loop_
_entity.id
_entity.type
_entity.pdbx_description
1 polymer ?
#
loop_
_entity_poly.entity_id
_entity_poly.type
_entity_poly.pdbx_seq_one_letter_code
_entity_poly.pdbx_strand_id
1 'polypeptide(L)'
;MTDRPTRPLPASKTKKIAAPTPLKGVPFVPNPNPLMLPVQAHVPKGVAAASQRRLFVVLEQACLEAYRISSGSAKGGRHGKGGEGDVKYTLLNCDDHQGILAKTGRDIADARPDITHQCLLTLLDSPLNKAGLLQVYIHTAKGVLIEVNPHVRIPRTFKRFSGLMVQLLHKLFIRGVNGPEKLLKVIKNPVVDHFPPNTIKLTLSGDAKTQRLSEYLPTLPQTHNIAVFVGAMARGRDDFADAYVDEKISISEYPLSASVACGKFCCALEELWDIV
;
A
#
# COMPACT_ATOMS: atom_id res chain seq x y z
N MET A 1 -41.95 43.66 -0.84
CA MET A 1 -41.62 42.48 -0.01
C MET A 1 -42.79 41.53 -0.10
N THR A 2 -42.69 40.53 -0.97
CA THR A 2 -43.74 39.55 -1.23
C THR A 2 -43.16 38.17 -0.93
N ASP A 3 -43.56 37.61 0.21
CA ASP A 3 -43.11 36.32 0.71
C ASP A 3 -43.67 35.19 -0.17
N ARG A 4 -42.80 34.31 -0.67
CA ARG A 4 -43.19 33.13 -1.44
C ARG A 4 -43.59 32.02 -0.47
N PRO A 5 -44.78 31.42 -0.56
CA PRO A 5 -45.16 30.31 0.30
C PRO A 5 -44.41 29.04 -0.13
N THR A 6 -43.45 28.58 0.68
CA THR A 6 -42.82 27.26 0.52
C THR A 6 -43.75 26.18 1.05
N ARG A 7 -44.18 25.28 0.17
CA ARG A 7 -44.93 24.06 0.51
C ARG A 7 -43.98 23.08 1.24
N PRO A 8 -44.38 22.42 2.35
CA PRO A 8 -43.53 21.44 3.00
C PRO A 8 -43.31 20.21 2.10
N LEU A 9 -42.11 19.65 2.13
CA LEU A 9 -41.79 18.37 1.49
C LEU A 9 -42.65 17.24 2.07
N PRO A 10 -43.14 16.29 1.26
CA PRO A 10 -43.88 15.15 1.78
C PRO A 10 -42.98 14.27 2.65
N ALA A 11 -43.49 13.85 3.80
CA ALA A 11 -42.81 12.94 4.70
C ALA A 11 -42.41 11.64 3.98
N SER A 12 -41.12 11.31 4.02
CA SER A 12 -40.57 10.08 3.46
C SER A 12 -41.16 8.87 4.20
N LYS A 13 -42.15 8.23 3.59
CA LYS A 13 -42.54 6.87 3.98
C LYS A 13 -41.40 5.95 3.57
N THR A 14 -40.75 5.31 4.54
CA THR A 14 -39.81 4.22 4.34
C THR A 14 -40.46 3.16 3.46
N LYS A 15 -40.13 3.13 2.17
CA LYS A 15 -40.48 2.00 1.30
C LYS A 15 -39.72 0.80 1.86
N LYS A 16 -40.43 -0.15 2.47
CA LYS A 16 -39.92 -1.50 2.68
C LYS A 16 -39.53 -2.03 1.31
N ILE A 17 -38.23 -2.24 1.09
CA ILE A 17 -37.73 -2.98 -0.07
C ILE A 17 -38.36 -4.37 0.04
N ALA A 18 -39.20 -4.73 -0.93
CA ALA A 18 -39.75 -6.07 -1.00
C ALA A 18 -38.59 -7.06 -1.14
N ALA A 19 -38.58 -8.10 -0.31
CA ALA A 19 -37.60 -9.17 -0.43
C ALA A 19 -37.76 -9.82 -1.82
N PRO A 20 -36.66 -10.11 -2.54
CA PRO A 20 -36.74 -10.80 -3.81
C PRO A 20 -37.40 -12.17 -3.60
N THR A 21 -38.46 -12.42 -4.36
CA THR A 21 -39.13 -13.73 -4.40
C THR A 21 -38.10 -14.78 -4.83
N PRO A 22 -37.85 -15.84 -4.05
CA PRO A 22 -36.85 -16.83 -4.42
C PRO A 22 -37.30 -17.57 -5.69
N LEU A 23 -36.39 -17.69 -6.65
CA LEU A 23 -36.51 -18.67 -7.74
C LEU A 23 -36.59 -20.07 -7.09
N LYS A 24 -37.64 -20.82 -7.42
CA LYS A 24 -37.82 -22.19 -6.91
C LYS A 24 -36.56 -23.02 -7.20
N GLY A 25 -35.89 -23.49 -6.15
CA GLY A 25 -34.78 -24.44 -6.24
C GLY A 25 -33.41 -23.94 -5.80
N VAL A 26 -33.23 -22.65 -5.49
CA VAL A 26 -31.96 -22.12 -4.97
C VAL A 26 -32.10 -21.81 -3.48
N PRO A 27 -31.35 -22.48 -2.57
CA PRO A 27 -31.37 -22.12 -1.16
C PRO A 27 -30.89 -20.68 -0.99
N PHE A 28 -31.70 -19.84 -0.36
CA PHE A 28 -31.30 -18.48 0.04
C PHE A 28 -30.23 -18.61 1.13
N VAL A 29 -28.96 -18.42 0.75
CA VAL A 29 -27.88 -18.21 1.72
C VAL A 29 -27.94 -16.73 2.11
N PRO A 30 -28.26 -16.37 3.37
CA PRO A 30 -28.21 -14.99 3.81
C PRO A 30 -26.80 -14.45 3.56
N ASN A 31 -26.68 -13.34 2.83
CA ASN A 31 -25.39 -12.68 2.68
C ASN A 31 -24.84 -12.37 4.08
N PRO A 32 -23.71 -12.97 4.51
CA PRO A 32 -23.16 -12.76 5.85
C PRO A 32 -22.69 -11.30 6.07
N ASN A 33 -22.65 -10.50 5.01
CA ASN A 33 -22.28 -9.09 5.04
C ASN A 33 -23.30 -8.21 4.28
N PRO A 34 -24.51 -8.00 4.84
CA PRO A 34 -25.60 -7.29 4.17
C PRO A 34 -25.29 -5.80 3.96
N LEU A 35 -24.38 -5.23 4.75
CA LEU A 35 -23.93 -3.85 4.63
C LEU A 35 -22.75 -3.67 3.67
N MET A 36 -22.25 -4.77 3.07
CA MET A 36 -21.09 -4.77 2.16
C MET A 36 -19.87 -4.06 2.79
N LEU A 37 -19.72 -4.18 4.11
CA LEU A 37 -18.60 -3.59 4.82
C LEU A 37 -17.35 -4.45 4.56
N PRO A 38 -16.17 -3.87 4.35
CA PRO A 38 -14.98 -4.68 4.15
C PRO A 38 -14.73 -5.60 5.35
N VAL A 39 -14.81 -6.92 5.13
CA VAL A 39 -14.48 -7.93 6.14
C VAL A 39 -12.95 -7.99 6.23
N GLN A 40 -12.41 -7.90 7.45
CA GLN A 40 -10.99 -8.03 7.67
C GLN A 40 -10.59 -9.50 7.54
N ALA A 41 -9.57 -9.76 6.73
CA ALA A 41 -8.90 -11.06 6.69
C ALA A 41 -8.39 -11.41 8.08
N HIS A 42 -8.41 -12.67 8.50
CA HIS A 42 -7.72 -13.06 9.72
C HIS A 42 -6.30 -13.50 9.35
N VAL A 43 -5.28 -12.68 9.63
CA VAL A 43 -3.88 -13.12 9.51
C VAL A 43 -3.64 -14.22 10.56
N PRO A 44 -3.34 -15.47 10.16
CA PRO A 44 -3.09 -16.55 11.10
C PRO A 44 -1.95 -16.17 12.05
N LYS A 45 -2.05 -16.58 13.32
CA LYS A 45 -1.00 -16.38 14.33
C LYS A 45 -0.55 -17.71 14.90
N GLY A 46 0.69 -17.78 15.35
CA GLY A 46 1.26 -19.00 15.96
C GLY A 46 1.57 -20.10 14.92
N VAL A 47 1.34 -21.36 15.28
CA VAL A 47 1.74 -22.53 14.47
C VAL A 47 1.08 -22.55 13.09
N ALA A 48 -0.18 -22.11 12.99
CA ALA A 48 -0.89 -22.01 11.71
C ALA A 48 -0.27 -20.99 10.73
N ALA A 49 0.38 -19.95 11.26
CA ALA A 49 1.12 -18.97 10.45
C ALA A 49 2.43 -19.54 9.90
N ALA A 50 3.01 -20.53 10.59
CA ALA A 50 4.27 -21.15 10.20
C ALA A 50 4.09 -22.24 9.13
N SER A 51 2.91 -22.85 9.03
CA SER A 51 2.61 -23.89 8.04
C SER A 51 2.05 -23.36 6.72
N GLN A 52 1.55 -22.12 6.69
CA GLN A 52 0.88 -21.57 5.52
C GLN A 52 1.84 -20.73 4.68
N ARG A 53 1.98 -21.08 3.40
CA ARG A 53 2.79 -20.35 2.42
C ARG A 53 2.22 -18.95 2.21
N ARG A 54 3.09 -17.92 2.25
CA ARG A 54 2.71 -16.51 2.07
C ARG A 54 3.59 -15.80 1.06
N LEU A 55 3.05 -14.72 0.50
CA LEU A 55 3.77 -13.73 -0.28
C LEU A 55 4.20 -12.57 0.62
N PHE A 56 5.48 -12.22 0.55
CA PHE A 56 6.05 -11.02 1.13
C PHE A 56 6.43 -10.09 -0.02
N VAL A 57 5.92 -8.87 -0.04
CA VAL A 57 6.30 -7.86 -1.05
C VAL A 57 7.10 -6.78 -0.36
N VAL A 58 8.31 -6.51 -0.85
CA VAL A 58 9.14 -5.40 -0.39
C VAL A 58 9.19 -4.34 -1.48
N LEU A 59 8.61 -3.18 -1.18
CA LEU A 59 8.69 -1.99 -2.03
C LEU A 59 10.01 -1.28 -1.73
N GLU A 60 11.01 -1.52 -2.56
CA GLU A 60 12.39 -1.04 -2.41
C GLU A 60 12.57 0.36 -3.01
N GLN A 61 13.54 1.12 -2.48
CA GLN A 61 13.85 2.49 -2.92
C GLN A 61 12.63 3.43 -2.92
N ALA A 62 11.67 3.20 -2.03
CA ALA A 62 10.45 4.00 -1.95
C ALA A 62 10.76 5.46 -1.61
N CYS A 63 10.25 6.38 -2.41
CA CYS A 63 10.47 7.82 -2.19
C CYS A 63 9.48 8.38 -1.16
N LEU A 64 9.73 8.13 0.12
CA LEU A 64 8.92 8.64 1.24
C LEU A 64 9.78 9.51 2.17
N GLU A 65 9.70 10.82 2.01
CA GLU A 65 10.47 11.78 2.81
C GLU A 65 9.59 12.94 3.29
N ALA A 66 9.55 13.13 4.61
CA ALA A 66 8.91 14.30 5.21
C ALA A 66 9.86 15.50 5.13
N TYR A 67 9.34 16.64 4.67
CA TYR A 67 10.05 17.90 4.62
C TYR A 67 9.30 18.98 5.40
N ARG A 68 10.06 19.80 6.12
CA ARG A 68 9.56 20.93 6.90
C ARG A 68 9.33 22.13 5.98
N ILE A 69 8.08 22.53 5.79
CA ILE A 69 7.76 23.79 5.14
C ILE A 69 7.84 24.89 6.20
N SER A 70 8.89 25.73 6.15
CA SER A 70 8.89 26.99 6.88
C SER A 70 7.96 27.97 6.18
N SER A 71 6.92 28.45 6.85
CA SER A 71 6.03 29.52 6.40
C SER A 71 6.75 30.87 6.35
N GLY A 72 7.69 31.02 5.42
CA GLY A 72 8.41 32.26 5.17
C GLY A 72 8.25 32.67 3.72
N SER A 73 7.07 33.20 3.35
CA SER A 73 6.80 34.10 2.19
C SER A 73 5.29 34.25 1.92
N ALA A 74 4.50 34.66 2.91
CA ALA A 74 3.26 35.37 2.59
C ALA A 74 3.63 36.83 2.37
N LYS A 75 3.68 37.28 1.11
CA LYS A 75 3.67 38.70 0.79
C LYS A 75 2.39 39.30 1.37
N GLY A 76 2.52 40.13 2.40
CA GLY A 76 1.50 41.06 2.86
C GLY A 76 0.74 40.62 4.13
N GLY A 77 0.97 41.33 5.23
CA GLY A 77 0.06 41.30 6.39
C GLY A 77 0.73 41.47 7.75
N ARG A 78 0.86 42.73 8.18
CA ARG A 78 0.94 43.29 9.55
C ARG A 78 1.15 42.36 10.77
N HIS A 79 2.18 42.72 11.55
CA HIS A 79 2.32 42.61 13.01
C HIS A 79 1.45 41.58 13.76
N GLY A 80 2.07 40.47 14.15
CA GLY A 80 1.59 39.55 15.19
C GLY A 80 2.77 39.06 16.03
N LYS A 81 2.63 39.23 17.34
CA LYS A 81 3.59 38.93 18.42
C LYS A 81 3.94 37.42 18.46
N GLY A 82 5.19 37.11 18.81
CA GLY A 82 5.79 35.78 18.72
C GLY A 82 4.94 34.62 19.23
N GLY A 83 4.72 33.66 18.34
CA GLY A 83 4.33 32.29 18.64
C GLY A 83 5.13 31.39 17.72
N GLU A 84 5.56 30.22 18.20
CA GLU A 84 6.12 29.14 17.37
C GLU A 84 5.22 28.98 16.12
N GLY A 85 5.73 29.41 14.96
CA GLY A 85 5.00 29.29 13.71
C GLY A 85 4.69 27.82 13.47
N ASP A 86 3.40 27.50 13.28
CA ASP A 86 2.92 26.12 13.11
C ASP A 86 3.75 25.42 12.02
N VAL A 87 4.60 24.49 12.45
CA VAL A 87 5.59 23.87 11.58
C VAL A 87 4.86 22.83 10.74
N LYS A 88 4.53 23.20 9.51
CA LYS A 88 3.87 22.29 8.59
C LYS A 88 4.87 21.35 7.93
N TYR A 89 4.62 20.07 8.03
CA TYR A 89 5.36 19.05 7.30
C TYR A 89 4.55 18.51 6.12
N THR A 90 5.26 18.16 5.06
CA THR A 90 4.71 17.62 3.81
C THR A 90 5.55 16.44 3.36
N LEU A 91 4.95 15.52 2.60
CA LEU A 91 5.72 14.49 1.90
C LEU A 91 6.25 15.09 0.59
N LEU A 92 7.57 15.04 0.38
CA LEU A 92 8.19 15.53 -0.85
C LEU A 92 7.63 14.80 -2.07
N ASN A 93 7.33 15.57 -3.11
CA ASN A 93 6.83 15.06 -4.38
C ASN A 93 7.22 16.03 -5.52
N CYS A 94 7.27 15.51 -6.74
CA CYS A 94 7.72 16.22 -7.94
C CYS A 94 6.78 17.32 -8.43
N ASP A 95 5.52 17.36 -8.00
CA ASP A 95 4.53 18.33 -8.50
C ASP A 95 4.48 19.56 -7.60
N ASP A 96 4.34 19.36 -6.29
CA ASP A 96 4.15 20.43 -5.31
C ASP A 96 5.48 21.07 -4.84
N HIS A 97 6.62 20.36 -4.97
CA HIS A 97 7.85 20.71 -4.27
C HIS A 97 9.08 20.89 -5.19
N GLN A 98 8.87 21.17 -6.49
CA GLN A 98 9.95 21.35 -7.48
C GLN A 98 11.04 22.34 -7.03
N GLY A 99 10.65 23.51 -6.52
CA GLY A 99 11.60 24.52 -6.08
C GLY A 99 12.41 24.13 -4.84
N ILE A 100 11.87 23.25 -3.99
CA ILE A 100 12.59 22.72 -2.82
C ILE A 100 13.59 21.65 -3.27
N LEU A 101 13.16 20.76 -4.17
CA LEU A 101 13.99 19.70 -4.73
C LEU A 101 15.20 20.28 -5.50
N ALA A 102 14.97 21.30 -6.33
CA ALA A 102 16.03 21.98 -7.07
C ALA A 102 17.08 22.62 -6.13
N LYS A 103 16.65 23.23 -5.02
CA LYS A 103 17.55 23.85 -4.02
C LYS A 103 18.36 22.84 -3.23
N THR A 104 17.84 21.62 -3.07
CA THR A 104 18.52 20.54 -2.33
C THR A 104 19.40 19.67 -3.23
N GLY A 105 19.54 20.04 -4.51
CA GLY A 105 20.37 19.31 -5.48
C GLY A 105 19.82 17.94 -5.84
N ARG A 106 18.52 17.69 -5.61
CA ARG A 106 17.87 16.43 -5.96
C ARG A 106 17.24 16.52 -7.34
N ASP A 107 17.27 15.42 -8.09
CA ASP A 107 16.46 15.33 -9.30
C ASP A 107 14.98 15.37 -8.90
N ILE A 108 14.27 16.34 -9.48
CA ILE A 108 12.85 16.56 -9.25
C ILE A 108 12.05 15.30 -9.61
N ALA A 109 12.46 14.60 -10.66
CA ALA A 109 11.77 13.43 -11.18
C ALA A 109 11.84 12.20 -10.25
N ASP A 110 12.77 12.18 -9.28
CA ASP A 110 12.92 11.06 -8.35
C ASP A 110 11.98 11.18 -7.14
N ALA A 111 11.37 12.35 -6.92
CA ALA A 111 10.40 12.59 -5.85
C ALA A 111 9.01 12.02 -6.18
N ARG A 112 8.88 10.69 -6.21
CA ARG A 112 7.68 9.97 -6.67
C ARG A 112 7.02 9.07 -5.60
N PRO A 113 6.53 9.64 -4.47
CA PRO A 113 5.79 8.89 -3.46
C PRO A 113 4.47 8.27 -3.98
N ASP A 114 3.94 8.77 -5.09
CA ASP A 114 2.74 8.26 -5.76
C ASP A 114 2.91 6.83 -6.28
N ILE A 115 4.14 6.44 -6.66
CA ILE A 115 4.43 5.06 -7.08
C ILE A 115 4.19 4.09 -5.93
N THR A 116 4.73 4.38 -4.75
CA THR A 116 4.50 3.58 -3.54
C THR A 116 3.02 3.56 -3.17
N HIS A 117 2.34 4.71 -3.27
CA HIS A 117 0.91 4.83 -3.00
C HIS A 117 0.10 3.88 -3.89
N GLN A 118 0.33 3.89 -5.20
CA GLN A 118 -0.35 3.02 -6.16
C GLN A 118 -0.08 1.54 -5.89
N CYS A 119 1.19 1.17 -5.62
CA CYS A 119 1.54 -0.20 -5.28
C CYS A 119 0.79 -0.69 -4.04
N LEU A 120 0.72 0.11 -2.97
CA LEU A 120 -0.01 -0.25 -1.76
C LEU A 120 -1.51 -0.41 -2.01
N LEU A 121 -2.12 0.41 -2.87
CA LEU A 121 -3.52 0.24 -3.25
C LEU A 121 -3.74 -1.08 -3.99
N THR A 122 -2.88 -1.40 -4.97
CA THR A 122 -2.93 -2.68 -5.71
C THR A 122 -2.77 -3.87 -4.77
N LEU A 123 -1.74 -3.85 -3.92
CA LEU A 123 -1.39 -4.95 -3.03
C LEU A 123 -2.47 -5.20 -1.98
N LEU A 124 -2.93 -4.17 -1.27
CA LEU A 124 -3.85 -4.35 -0.15
C LEU A 124 -5.30 -4.60 -0.57
N ASP A 125 -5.64 -4.32 -1.83
CA ASP A 125 -6.93 -4.67 -2.42
C ASP A 125 -6.97 -6.08 -3.01
N SER A 126 -5.81 -6.69 -3.27
CA SER A 126 -5.72 -8.03 -3.87
C SER A 126 -6.51 -9.07 -3.06
N PRO A 127 -7.21 -10.02 -3.72
CA PRO A 127 -7.73 -11.22 -3.09
C PRO A 127 -6.70 -11.91 -2.19
N LEU A 128 -5.44 -11.94 -2.61
CA LEU A 128 -4.33 -12.49 -1.81
C LEU A 128 -4.20 -11.84 -0.42
N ASN A 129 -4.33 -10.51 -0.33
CA ASN A 129 -4.34 -9.81 0.95
C ASN A 129 -5.61 -10.12 1.76
N LYS A 130 -6.77 -10.23 1.09
CA LYS A 130 -8.05 -10.57 1.74
C LYS A 130 -8.06 -12.02 2.26
N ALA A 131 -7.26 -12.90 1.67
CA ALA A 131 -7.03 -14.26 2.14
C ALA A 131 -6.02 -14.33 3.32
N GLY A 132 -5.40 -13.21 3.71
CA GLY A 132 -4.39 -13.18 4.78
C GLY A 132 -3.02 -13.71 4.37
N LEU A 133 -2.79 -13.87 3.06
CA LEU A 133 -1.61 -14.51 2.48
C LEU A 133 -0.55 -13.52 1.99
N LEU A 134 -0.80 -12.21 2.16
CA LEU A 134 0.13 -11.14 1.82
C LEU A 134 0.73 -10.50 3.07
N GLN A 135 2.00 -10.13 3.00
CA GLN A 135 2.66 -9.19 3.89
C GLN A 135 3.39 -8.16 3.04
N VAL A 136 3.26 -6.88 3.38
CA VAL A 136 3.95 -5.80 2.65
C VAL A 136 4.95 -5.11 3.57
N TYR A 137 6.13 -4.82 3.02
CA TYR A 137 7.14 -3.96 3.60
C TYR A 137 7.45 -2.83 2.62
N ILE A 138 7.83 -1.67 3.17
CA ILE A 138 8.32 -0.54 2.40
C ILE A 138 9.71 -0.22 2.91
N HIS A 139 10.70 -0.27 2.03
CA HIS A 139 12.06 0.16 2.33
C HIS A 139 12.34 1.44 1.54
N THR A 140 12.48 2.55 2.27
CA THR A 140 12.64 3.86 1.64
C THR A 140 14.05 4.07 1.13
N ALA A 141 14.22 4.96 0.15
CA ALA A 141 15.55 5.37 -0.33
C ALA A 141 16.44 5.98 0.79
N LYS A 142 15.86 6.36 1.93
CA LYS A 142 16.58 6.82 3.13
C LYS A 142 16.86 5.72 4.17
N GLY A 143 16.63 4.46 3.82
CA GLY A 143 16.91 3.31 4.68
C GLY A 143 15.89 3.09 5.81
N VAL A 144 14.69 3.69 5.72
CA VAL A 144 13.62 3.44 6.70
C VAL A 144 12.84 2.22 6.25
N LEU A 145 12.78 1.19 7.10
CA LEU A 145 11.95 0.00 6.87
C LEU A 145 10.62 0.11 7.60
N ILE A 146 9.53 -0.07 6.87
CA ILE A 146 8.16 0.05 7.36
C ILE A 146 7.44 -1.27 7.14
N GLU A 147 6.91 -1.83 8.21
CA GLU A 147 5.97 -2.95 8.20
C GLU A 147 4.54 -2.43 7.99
N VAL A 148 3.83 -3.02 7.04
CA VAL A 148 2.44 -2.68 6.71
C VAL A 148 1.52 -3.79 7.19
N ASN A 149 0.64 -3.49 8.14
CA ASN A 149 -0.34 -4.46 8.61
C ASN A 149 -1.37 -4.75 7.50
N PRO A 150 -1.69 -6.02 7.18
CA PRO A 150 -2.66 -6.39 6.14
C PRO A 150 -4.05 -5.75 6.29
N HIS A 151 -4.43 -5.33 7.51
CA HIS A 151 -5.74 -4.72 7.80
C HIS A 151 -5.77 -3.20 7.59
N VAL A 152 -4.63 -2.57 7.30
CA VAL A 152 -4.59 -1.12 7.09
C VAL A 152 -5.40 -0.73 5.86
N ARG A 153 -6.22 0.32 6.01
CA ARG A 153 -6.92 0.95 4.88
C ARG A 153 -6.12 2.15 4.41
N ILE A 154 -5.34 1.97 3.34
CA ILE A 154 -4.57 3.06 2.76
C ILE A 154 -5.51 4.11 2.15
N PRO A 155 -5.33 5.41 2.44
CA PRO A 155 -6.16 6.45 1.84
C PRO A 155 -6.07 6.43 0.32
N ARG A 156 -7.22 6.44 -0.37
CA ARG A 156 -7.28 6.43 -1.84
C ARG A 156 -6.80 7.71 -2.51
N THR A 157 -6.89 8.84 -1.80
CA THR A 157 -6.42 10.13 -2.33
C THR A 157 -4.99 10.38 -1.88
N PHE A 158 -4.14 10.77 -2.83
CA PHE A 158 -2.72 10.99 -2.59
C PHE A 158 -2.46 12.00 -1.46
N LYS A 159 -3.22 13.10 -1.40
CA LYS A 159 -3.11 14.11 -0.33
C LYS A 159 -3.29 13.53 1.09
N ARG A 160 -4.22 12.58 1.26
CA ARG A 160 -4.43 11.91 2.56
C ARG A 160 -3.35 10.87 2.85
N PHE A 161 -2.90 10.15 1.82
CA PHE A 161 -1.76 9.24 1.93
C PHE A 161 -0.49 9.99 2.36
N SER A 162 -0.20 11.12 1.74
CA SER A 162 0.92 12.01 2.08
C SER A 162 0.90 12.41 3.56
N GLY A 163 -0.24 12.91 4.07
CA GLY A 163 -0.39 13.24 5.48
C GLY A 163 -0.19 12.05 6.42
N LEU A 164 -0.68 10.87 6.05
CA LEU A 164 -0.48 9.62 6.80
C LEU A 164 1.00 9.23 6.87
N MET A 165 1.73 9.32 5.75
CA MET A 165 3.16 8.98 5.70
C MET A 165 4.01 9.97 6.49
N VAL A 166 3.71 11.27 6.44
CA VAL A 166 4.36 12.28 7.29
C VAL A 166 4.16 11.94 8.76
N GLN A 167 2.92 11.63 9.17
CA GLN A 167 2.63 11.23 10.54
C GLN A 167 3.40 9.97 10.95
N LEU A 168 3.47 8.96 10.06
CA LEU A 168 4.20 7.71 10.30
C LEU A 168 5.69 7.99 10.50
N LEU A 169 6.32 8.78 9.64
CA LEU A 169 7.75 9.07 9.71
C LEU A 169 8.11 9.86 10.99
N HIS A 170 7.20 10.67 11.51
CA HIS A 170 7.42 11.39 12.78
C HIS A 170 7.17 10.53 14.01
N LYS A 171 6.09 9.74 14.01
CA LYS A 171 5.66 8.97 15.20
C LYS A 171 6.22 7.55 15.23
N LEU A 172 6.86 7.11 14.15
CA LEU A 172 7.37 5.76 13.90
C LEU A 172 6.30 4.65 13.87
N PHE A 173 5.03 4.97 14.13
CA PHE A 173 3.91 4.06 13.96
C PHE A 173 2.58 4.80 13.78
N ILE A 174 1.59 4.10 13.24
CA ILE A 174 0.18 4.52 13.17
C ILE A 174 -0.67 3.45 13.85
N ARG A 175 -1.62 3.87 14.71
CA ARG A 175 -2.58 2.96 15.37
C ARG A 175 -3.92 2.97 14.65
N GLY A 176 -4.65 1.86 14.75
CA GLY A 176 -6.05 1.80 14.34
C GLY A 176 -6.92 2.72 15.20
N VAL A 177 -8.02 3.21 14.63
CA VAL A 177 -8.97 4.09 15.34
C VAL A 177 -9.68 3.35 16.48
N ASN A 178 -9.91 2.04 16.29
CA ASN A 178 -10.73 1.21 17.16
C ASN A 178 -9.93 0.21 18.01
N GLY A 179 -8.60 0.38 18.13
CA GLY A 179 -7.79 -0.58 18.88
C GLY A 179 -6.33 -0.19 19.06
N PRO A 180 -5.60 -0.94 19.91
CA PRO A 180 -4.18 -0.70 20.18
C PRO A 180 -3.26 -1.18 19.06
N GLU A 181 -3.81 -1.85 18.04
CA GLU A 181 -3.03 -2.42 16.94
C GLU A 181 -2.27 -1.34 16.16
N LYS A 182 -1.01 -1.63 15.86
CA LYS A 182 -0.19 -0.80 14.97
C LYS A 182 -0.47 -1.25 13.53
N LEU A 183 -1.01 -0.34 12.73
CA LEU A 183 -1.34 -0.58 11.33
C LEU A 183 -0.15 -0.33 10.40
N LEU A 184 0.71 0.62 10.78
CA LEU A 184 1.97 0.90 10.11
C LEU A 184 3.02 1.07 11.20
N LYS A 185 4.22 0.54 10.99
CA LYS A 185 5.29 0.61 12.00
C LYS A 185 6.65 0.63 11.34
N VAL A 186 7.50 1.57 11.75
CA VAL A 186 8.92 1.55 11.42
C VAL A 186 9.59 0.43 12.23
N ILE A 187 10.32 -0.43 11.55
CA ILE A 187 11.03 -1.59 12.10
C ILE A 187 12.53 -1.52 11.77
N LYS A 188 13.33 -2.38 12.40
CA LYS A 188 14.79 -2.39 12.20
C LYS A 188 15.15 -3.10 10.90
N ASN A 189 16.17 -2.59 10.22
CA ASN A 189 16.84 -3.31 9.13
C ASN A 189 17.69 -4.48 9.66
N PRO A 190 18.04 -5.46 8.79
CA PRO A 190 17.57 -5.63 7.41
C PRO A 190 16.17 -6.26 7.31
N VAL A 191 15.51 -6.16 6.15
CA VAL A 191 14.16 -6.71 5.95
C VAL A 191 14.12 -8.24 6.02
N VAL A 192 15.20 -8.91 5.65
CA VAL A 192 15.29 -10.38 5.65
C VAL A 192 15.16 -11.00 7.04
N ASP A 193 15.50 -10.26 8.10
CA ASP A 193 15.35 -10.72 9.49
C ASP A 193 13.88 -10.89 9.91
N HIS A 194 12.96 -10.33 9.12
CA HIS A 194 11.51 -10.37 9.38
C HIS A 194 10.79 -11.40 8.51
N PHE A 195 11.51 -12.15 7.69
CA PHE A 195 10.93 -13.24 6.93
C PHE A 195 10.91 -14.54 7.74
N PRO A 196 9.89 -15.39 7.59
CA PRO A 196 9.94 -16.74 8.12
C PRO A 196 11.11 -17.53 7.50
N PRO A 197 11.56 -18.61 8.16
CA PRO A 197 12.46 -19.58 7.53
C PRO A 197 11.90 -20.09 6.20
N ASN A 198 12.78 -20.61 5.33
CA ASN A 198 12.40 -21.15 4.02
C ASN A 198 11.65 -20.13 3.14
N THR A 199 12.16 -18.90 3.07
CA THR A 199 11.63 -17.86 2.18
C THR A 199 12.56 -17.69 0.97
N ILE A 200 12.01 -17.94 -0.21
CA ILE A 200 12.67 -17.71 -1.51
C ILE A 200 12.57 -16.22 -1.82
N LYS A 201 13.68 -15.58 -2.17
CA LYS A 201 13.83 -14.12 -2.30
C LYS A 201 14.11 -13.79 -3.77
N LEU A 202 13.18 -13.10 -4.40
CA LEU A 202 13.22 -12.78 -5.83
C LEU A 202 13.23 -11.27 -6.04
N THR A 203 14.05 -10.75 -6.94
CA THR A 203 13.88 -9.38 -7.45
C THR A 203 13.16 -9.41 -8.78
N LEU A 204 12.14 -8.57 -8.95
CA LEU A 204 11.59 -8.29 -10.28
C LEU A 204 12.49 -7.25 -10.95
N SER A 205 13.08 -7.62 -12.08
CA SER A 205 13.95 -6.74 -12.84
C SER A 205 13.65 -6.81 -14.33
N GLY A 206 13.67 -5.66 -15.01
CA GLY A 206 13.49 -5.59 -16.46
C GLY A 206 14.66 -6.19 -17.26
N ASP A 207 15.85 -6.24 -16.67
CA ASP A 207 17.08 -6.71 -17.32
C ASP A 207 17.35 -8.22 -17.09
N ALA A 208 16.52 -8.88 -16.29
CA ALA A 208 16.63 -10.30 -16.03
C ALA A 208 15.95 -11.14 -17.12
N LYS A 209 16.23 -12.45 -17.15
CA LYS A 209 15.57 -13.37 -18.08
C LYS A 209 14.05 -13.34 -17.85
N THR A 210 13.29 -13.12 -18.91
CA THR A 210 11.83 -13.15 -18.85
C THR A 210 11.33 -14.57 -18.60
N GLN A 211 10.48 -14.70 -17.59
CA GLN A 211 9.85 -15.93 -17.17
C GLN A 211 8.33 -15.76 -17.19
N ARG A 212 7.63 -16.78 -17.69
CA ARG A 212 6.17 -16.84 -17.54
C ARG A 212 5.85 -17.31 -16.12
N LEU A 213 5.17 -16.48 -15.33
CA LEU A 213 4.87 -16.79 -13.93
C LEU A 213 4.09 -18.12 -13.75
N SER A 214 3.19 -18.46 -14.68
CA SER A 214 2.44 -19.72 -14.65
C SER A 214 3.31 -20.96 -14.84
N GLU A 215 4.49 -20.83 -15.45
CA GLU A 215 5.46 -21.92 -15.63
C GLU A 215 6.51 -21.90 -14.51
N TYR A 216 6.95 -20.70 -14.11
CA TYR A 216 8.00 -20.51 -13.12
C TYR A 216 7.53 -20.80 -11.69
N LEU A 217 6.41 -20.23 -11.23
CA LEU A 217 5.99 -20.34 -9.83
C LEU A 217 5.71 -21.79 -9.37
N PRO A 218 5.16 -22.71 -10.21
CA PRO A 218 5.03 -24.12 -9.85
C PRO A 218 6.36 -24.86 -9.64
N THR A 219 7.47 -24.36 -10.19
CA THR A 219 8.80 -24.97 -10.00
C THR A 219 9.36 -24.71 -8.59
N LEU A 220 8.86 -23.68 -7.92
CA LEU A 220 9.29 -23.33 -6.57
C LEU A 220 8.70 -24.32 -5.55
N PRO A 221 9.49 -24.75 -4.54
CA PRO A 221 9.00 -25.61 -3.47
C PRO A 221 7.72 -25.08 -2.80
N GLN A 222 6.69 -25.93 -2.72
CA GLN A 222 5.40 -25.58 -2.11
C GLN A 222 5.49 -25.31 -0.60
N THR A 223 6.56 -25.79 0.05
CA THR A 223 6.83 -25.57 1.47
C THR A 223 7.46 -24.21 1.77
N HIS A 224 7.84 -23.45 0.75
CA HIS A 224 8.59 -22.20 0.91
C HIS A 224 7.72 -20.97 0.68
N ASN A 225 7.89 -19.97 1.55
CA ASN A 225 7.35 -18.64 1.32
C ASN A 225 8.05 -17.98 0.13
N ILE A 226 7.43 -16.95 -0.44
CA ILE A 226 8.02 -16.14 -1.50
C ILE A 226 8.12 -14.70 -1.00
N ALA A 227 9.31 -14.13 -1.06
CA ALA A 227 9.55 -12.69 -0.93
C ALA A 227 9.91 -12.13 -2.31
N VAL A 228 9.19 -11.10 -2.74
CA VAL A 228 9.44 -10.40 -4.00
C VAL A 228 9.80 -8.94 -3.72
N PHE A 229 10.95 -8.52 -4.25
CA PHE A 229 11.46 -7.16 -4.15
C PHE A 229 11.12 -6.41 -5.43
N VAL A 230 10.46 -5.26 -5.28
CA VAL A 230 9.96 -4.44 -6.39
C VAL A 230 10.43 -3.01 -6.18
N GLY A 231 11.12 -2.43 -7.17
CA GLY A 231 11.57 -1.04 -7.12
C GLY A 231 10.39 -0.06 -7.17
N ALA A 232 10.09 0.59 -6.05
CA ALA A 232 9.07 1.62 -5.91
C ALA A 232 9.64 3.04 -6.17
N MET A 233 10.43 3.15 -7.24
CA MET A 233 11.18 4.34 -7.65
C MET A 233 10.82 4.75 -9.10
N ALA A 234 11.14 5.99 -9.46
CA ALA A 234 10.85 6.52 -10.80
C ALA A 234 11.71 5.87 -11.89
N ARG A 235 12.98 5.62 -11.56
CA ARG A 235 14.03 5.05 -12.39
C ARG A 235 15.18 4.62 -11.48
N GLY A 236 16.04 3.74 -11.98
CA GLY A 236 17.20 3.24 -11.26
C GLY A 236 17.57 1.86 -11.79
N ARG A 237 18.67 1.32 -11.28
CA ARG A 237 19.01 -0.08 -11.51
C ARG A 237 18.24 -0.95 -10.52
N ASP A 238 17.94 -2.17 -10.92
CA ASP A 238 17.28 -3.15 -10.05
C ASP A 238 18.30 -3.89 -9.16
N ASP A 239 19.27 -3.17 -8.60
CA ASP A 239 20.35 -3.71 -7.74
C ASP A 239 20.06 -3.58 -6.23
N PHE A 240 18.89 -3.04 -5.88
CA PHE A 240 18.49 -2.66 -4.51
C PHE A 240 18.46 -3.81 -3.49
N ALA A 241 18.39 -5.06 -3.95
CA ALA A 241 18.30 -6.24 -3.07
C ALA A 241 19.34 -7.33 -3.40
N ASP A 242 20.37 -7.02 -4.19
CA ASP A 242 21.38 -7.99 -4.67
C ASP A 242 22.15 -8.68 -3.55
N ALA A 243 22.24 -8.03 -2.39
CA ALA A 243 22.87 -8.59 -1.20
C ALA A 243 22.07 -9.75 -0.57
N TYR A 244 20.79 -9.92 -0.92
CA TYR A 244 19.89 -10.84 -0.21
C TYR A 244 19.06 -11.75 -1.12
N VAL A 245 18.88 -11.42 -2.39
CA VAL A 245 18.02 -12.22 -3.28
C VAL A 245 18.70 -13.49 -3.78
N ASP A 246 17.90 -14.54 -3.94
CA ASP A 246 18.33 -15.81 -4.49
C ASP A 246 18.37 -15.75 -6.03
N GLU A 247 17.44 -15.00 -6.66
CA GLU A 247 17.35 -14.86 -8.11
C GLU A 247 16.72 -13.52 -8.52
N LYS A 248 17.06 -13.02 -9.72
CA LYS A 248 16.32 -11.95 -10.41
C LYS A 248 15.55 -12.54 -11.59
N ILE A 249 14.29 -12.15 -11.74
CA ILE A 249 13.45 -12.57 -12.87
C ILE A 249 12.78 -11.36 -13.52
N SER A 250 12.60 -11.41 -14.84
CA SER A 250 11.65 -10.54 -15.53
C SER A 250 10.32 -11.27 -15.69
N ILE A 251 9.21 -10.54 -15.63
CA ILE A 251 7.85 -11.09 -15.78
C ILE A 251 7.12 -10.53 -17.01
N SER A 252 7.85 -9.80 -17.86
CA SER A 252 7.33 -9.14 -19.05
C SER A 252 8.48 -8.72 -19.97
N GLU A 253 8.30 -8.90 -21.29
CA GLU A 253 9.21 -8.36 -22.31
C GLU A 253 9.15 -6.83 -22.41
N TYR A 254 8.16 -6.21 -21.76
CA TYR A 254 7.99 -4.76 -21.67
C TYR A 254 8.29 -4.25 -20.26
N PRO A 255 8.90 -3.06 -20.11
CA PRO A 255 9.03 -2.39 -18.83
C PRO A 255 7.65 -2.17 -18.19
N LEU A 256 7.53 -2.53 -16.91
CA LEU A 256 6.29 -2.42 -16.15
C LEU A 256 6.41 -1.32 -15.09
N SER A 257 5.30 -0.66 -14.78
CA SER A 257 5.22 0.10 -13.53
C SER A 257 5.28 -0.85 -12.34
N ALA A 258 5.80 -0.38 -11.21
CA ALA A 258 5.88 -1.16 -9.98
C ALA A 258 4.50 -1.72 -9.54
N SER A 259 3.43 -0.93 -9.70
CA SER A 259 2.05 -1.35 -9.38
C SER A 259 1.56 -2.47 -10.30
N VAL A 260 1.85 -2.43 -11.61
CA VAL A 260 1.49 -3.50 -12.55
C VAL A 260 2.29 -4.77 -12.25
N ALA A 261 3.58 -4.64 -11.92
CA ALA A 261 4.41 -5.77 -11.53
C ALA A 261 3.88 -6.45 -10.25
N CYS A 262 3.52 -5.66 -9.24
CA CYS A 262 2.86 -6.15 -8.02
C CYS A 262 1.56 -6.90 -8.35
N GLY A 263 0.68 -6.29 -9.16
CA GLY A 263 -0.60 -6.87 -9.53
C GLY A 263 -0.45 -8.20 -10.29
N LYS A 264 0.43 -8.24 -11.29
CA LYS A 264 0.71 -9.48 -12.05
C LYS A 264 1.21 -10.61 -11.16
N PHE A 265 2.10 -10.29 -10.21
CA PHE A 265 2.63 -11.30 -9.29
C PHE A 265 1.57 -11.81 -8.30
N CYS A 266 0.73 -10.90 -7.78
CA CYS A 266 -0.42 -11.27 -6.96
C CYS A 266 -1.38 -12.19 -7.73
N CYS A 267 -1.83 -11.79 -8.92
CA CYS A 267 -2.78 -12.59 -9.71
C CYS A 267 -2.24 -13.98 -10.05
N ALA A 268 -0.96 -14.10 -10.39
CA ALA A 268 -0.35 -15.40 -10.67
C ALA A 268 -0.31 -16.32 -9.43
N LEU A 269 -0.11 -15.75 -8.24
CA LEU A 269 -0.16 -16.52 -7.00
C LEU A 269 -1.60 -16.81 -6.54
N GLU A 270 -2.54 -15.92 -6.82
CA GLU A 270 -3.97 -16.17 -6.60
C GLU A 270 -4.43 -17.38 -7.41
N GLU A 271 -4.05 -17.47 -8.68
CA GLU A 271 -4.32 -18.63 -9.52
C GLU A 271 -3.60 -19.90 -9.00
N LEU A 272 -2.32 -19.80 -8.64
CA LEU A 272 -1.55 -20.95 -8.14
C LEU A 272 -2.06 -21.48 -6.79
N TRP A 273 -2.59 -20.61 -5.95
CA TRP A 273 -3.07 -20.95 -4.60
C TRP A 273 -4.60 -21.09 -4.51
N ASP A 274 -5.29 -21.11 -5.66
CA ASP A 274 -6.73 -21.29 -5.77
C ASP A 274 -7.54 -20.25 -4.95
N ILE A 275 -7.19 -18.98 -5.12
CA ILE A 275 -7.84 -17.84 -4.47
C ILE A 275 -8.68 -17.10 -5.51
N VAL A 276 -9.99 -17.00 -5.26
CA VAL A 276 -11.00 -16.43 -6.17
C VAL A 276 -11.75 -15.28 -5.52
#